data_AF-A0A528C7G1-F1
#
_entry.id   AF-A0A528C7G1-F1
#
_cell.length_a   1.000
_cell.length_b   1.000
_cell.length_c   1.000
_cell.angle_alpha   90.00
_cell.angle_beta   90.00
_cell.angle_gamma   90.00
#
_symmetry.space_group_name_H-M   'P 1'
#
loop_
_entity.id
_entity.type
_entity.pdbx_description
1 polymer ?
#
loop_
_entity_poly.entity_id
_entity_poly.type
_entity_poly.pdbx_seq_one_letter_code
_entity_poly.pdbx_strand_id
1 'polypeptide(L)' 'AKIIHCTRDAAATCLSIYKVHFRGDSHRYGYDLGELADFHNLYTDMMAHWRTVLPGVVHDVRYEDFVAD' A
#
# COMPACT_ATOMS: atom_id res chain seq x y z
N ALA A 1 13.00 -16.40 -7.94
CA ALA A 1 12.72 -15.99 -6.55
C ALA A 1 11.26 -15.53 -6.45
N LYS A 2 10.63 -15.57 -5.27
CA LYS A 2 9.24 -15.12 -5.06
C LYS A 2 9.21 -13.75 -4.38
N ILE A 3 8.18 -12.94 -4.66
CA ILE A 3 7.90 -11.67 -3.97
C ILE A 3 6.68 -11.89 -3.08
N ILE A 4 6.79 -11.58 -1.78
CA ILE A 4 5.62 -11.56 -0.88
C ILE A 4 5.10 -10.13 -0.83
N HIS A 5 3.82 -9.97 -1.16
CA HIS A 5 3.15 -8.68 -1.17
C HIS A 5 2.03 -8.69 -0.13
N CYS A 6 2.18 -7.90 0.93
CA CYS A 6 1.19 -7.79 1.99
C CYS A 6 0.28 -6.59 1.73
N THR A 7 -1.02 -6.86 1.57
CA THR A 7 -2.06 -5.84 1.36
C THR A 7 -2.84 -5.60 2.64
N ARG A 8 -3.31 -4.38 2.84
CA ARG A 8 -4.17 -3.97 3.95
C ARG A 8 -5.34 -3.17 3.38
N ASP A 9 -6.44 -3.04 4.14
CA ASP A 9 -7.51 -2.11 3.81
C ASP A 9 -6.96 -0.71 3.46
N ALA A 10 -7.47 -0.15 2.36
CA ALA A 10 -6.95 1.09 1.77
C ALA A 10 -7.18 2.29 2.70
N ALA A 11 -8.38 2.40 3.29
CA ALA A 11 -8.72 3.49 4.18
C ALA A 11 -7.91 3.41 5.49
N ALA A 12 -7.76 2.19 6.05
CA ALA A 12 -6.92 1.95 7.21
C ALA A 12 -5.45 2.32 6.95
N THR A 13 -4.93 2.01 5.75
CA THR A 13 -3.57 2.35 5.33
C THR A 13 -3.39 3.85 5.20
N CYS A 14 -4.28 4.53 4.46
CA CYS A 14 -4.23 5.98 4.28
C CYS A 14 -4.34 6.71 5.63
N LEU A 15 -5.28 6.30 6.49
CA LEU A 15 -5.42 6.87 7.83
C LEU A 15 -4.19 6.63 8.71
N SER A 16 -3.56 5.45 8.60
CA SER A 16 -2.32 5.15 9.31
C SER A 16 -1.20 6.11 8.91
N ILE A 17 -1.05 6.39 7.61
CA ILE A 17 -0.05 7.34 7.11
C ILE A 17 -0.40 8.76 7.57
N TYR A 18 -1.68 9.16 7.44
CA TYR A 18 -2.16 10.49 7.85
C TYR A 18 -1.87 10.84 9.30
N LYS A 19 -1.95 9.84 10.19
CA LYS A 19 -1.71 10.02 11.63
C LYS A 19 -0.23 10.05 12.01
N VAL A 20 0.69 9.74 11.10
CA VAL A 20 2.13 9.67 11.38
C VAL A 20 2.80 10.99 11.03
N HIS A 21 3.55 11.54 11.97
CA HIS A 21 4.44 12.67 11.70
C HIS A 21 5.77 12.16 11.13
N PHE A 22 5.89 12.13 9.81
CA PHE A 22 7.13 11.77 9.12
C PHE A 22 8.13 12.92 9.23
N ARG A 23 9.36 12.60 9.66
CA ARG A 23 10.45 13.57 9.71
C ARG A 23 10.97 13.85 8.28
N GLY A 24 11.11 15.13 7.95
CA GLY A 24 11.59 15.58 6.64
C GLY A 24 10.50 15.64 5.56
N ASP A 25 10.90 15.97 4.32
CA ASP A 25 9.98 16.35 3.24
C ASP A 25 9.63 15.22 2.26
N SER A 26 9.97 13.97 2.57
CA SER A 26 9.78 12.84 1.66
C SER A 26 8.33 12.32 1.57
N HIS A 27 7.50 12.60 2.57
CA HIS A 27 6.13 12.07 2.68
C HIS A 27 5.09 13.20 2.71
N ARG A 28 5.27 14.23 1.89
CA ARG A 28 4.35 15.38 1.84
C ARG A 28 2.91 14.99 1.50
N TYR A 29 2.76 13.95 0.68
CA TYR A 29 1.46 13.34 0.36
C TYR A 29 0.70 12.81 1.58
N GLY A 30 1.42 12.52 2.67
CA GLY A 30 0.83 11.93 3.88
C GLY A 30 -0.07 12.87 4.67
N TYR A 31 -0.14 14.17 4.34
CA TYR A 31 -0.87 15.16 5.13
C TYR A 31 -2.14 15.68 4.48
N ASP A 32 -2.50 15.16 3.31
CA ASP A 32 -3.77 15.40 2.63
C ASP A 32 -4.44 14.06 2.28
N LEU A 33 -5.73 13.92 2.60
CA LEU A 33 -6.45 12.66 2.38
C LEU A 33 -6.72 12.38 0.89
N GLY A 34 -6.87 13.42 0.07
CA GLY A 34 -7.00 13.29 -1.38
C GLY A 34 -5.69 12.80 -2.00
N GLU A 35 -4.57 13.44 -1.65
CA GLU A 35 -3.25 13.00 -2.11
C GLU A 35 -2.94 11.56 -1.66
N LEU A 36 -3.32 11.17 -0.44
CA LEU A 36 -3.19 9.79 0.02
C LEU A 36 -3.96 8.79 -0.84
N ALA A 37 -5.21 9.12 -1.21
CA ALA A 37 -6.01 8.28 -2.08
C ALA A 37 -5.37 8.14 -3.48
N ASP A 38 -4.87 9.25 -4.04
CA ASP A 38 -4.18 9.25 -5.33
C ASP A 38 -2.90 8.39 -5.29
N PHE A 39 -2.10 8.51 -4.23
CA PHE A 39 -0.90 7.69 -4.04
C PHE A 39 -1.24 6.20 -3.86
N HIS A 40 -2.32 5.87 -3.14
CA HIS A 40 -2.77 4.48 -2.98
C HIS A 40 -3.27 3.89 -4.32
N ASN A 41 -3.97 4.68 -5.14
CA ASN A 41 -4.39 4.26 -6.47
C ASN A 41 -3.19 4.00 -7.38
N LEU A 42 -2.19 4.89 -7.38
CA LEU A 42 -0.94 4.70 -8.12
C LEU A 42 -0.21 3.41 -7.70
N TYR A 43 -0.14 3.13 -6.39
CA TYR A 43 0.39 1.87 -5.88
C TYR A 43 -0.38 0.66 -6.41
N THR A 44 -1.71 0.74 -6.43
CA THR A 44 -2.58 -0.34 -6.91
C THR A 44 -2.34 -0.62 -8.39
N ASP A 45 -2.24 0.42 -9.21
CA ASP A 45 -1.94 0.34 -10.63
C ASP A 45 -0.55 -0.26 -10.88
N MET A 46 0.45 0.17 -10.11
CA MET A 46 1.80 -0.39 -10.16
C MET A 46 1.80 -1.89 -9.85
N MET A 47 1.08 -2.32 -8.82
CA MET A 47 0.99 -3.75 -8.50
C MET A 47 0.21 -4.54 -9.54
N ALA A 48 -0.81 -3.96 -10.18
CA ALA A 48 -1.49 -4.58 -11.31
C ALA A 48 -0.55 -4.80 -12.51
N HIS A 49 0.30 -3.81 -12.81
CA HIS A 49 1.35 -3.94 -13.82
C HIS A 49 2.30 -5.10 -13.49
N TRP A 50 2.82 -5.16 -12.27
CA TRP A 50 3.77 -6.22 -11.88
C TRP A 50 3.18 -7.62 -11.95
N ARG A 51 1.91 -7.80 -11.56
CA ARG A 51 1.21 -9.09 -11.72
C ARG A 51 1.07 -9.48 -13.19
N THR A 52 0.91 -8.51 -14.08
CA THR A 52 0.80 -8.74 -15.52
C THR A 52 2.13 -9.16 -16.13
N VAL A 53 3.23 -8.47 -15.80
CA VAL A 53 4.54 -8.73 -16.41
C VAL A 53 5.33 -9.87 -15.73
N LEU A 54 4.97 -10.25 -14.51
CA LEU A 54 5.61 -11.32 -13.73
C LEU A 54 4.58 -12.33 -13.18
N PRO A 55 3.87 -13.07 -14.04
CA PRO A 55 2.86 -14.02 -13.61
C PRO A 55 3.46 -15.11 -12.71
N GLY A 56 2.79 -15.37 -11.57
CA GLY A 56 3.20 -16.41 -10.61
C GLY A 56 4.39 -16.04 -9.69
N VAL A 57 4.94 -14.82 -9.82
CA VAL A 57 6.07 -14.35 -8.98
C VAL A 57 5.59 -13.67 -7.70
N VAL A 58 4.53 -12.88 -7.79
CA VAL A 58 3.96 -12.13 -6.66
C VAL A 58 2.95 -13.01 -5.91
N HIS A 59 3.18 -13.19 -4.61
CA HIS A 59 2.27 -13.88 -3.70
C HIS A 59 1.63 -12.86 -2.76
N ASP A 60 0.33 -12.63 -2.95
CA ASP A 60 -0.46 -11.69 -2.17
C ASP A 60 -0.91 -12.32 -0.84
N VAL A 61 -0.74 -11.59 0.26
CA VAL A 61 -1.24 -11.94 1.60
C VAL A 61 -1.99 -10.75 2.20
N ARG A 62 -3.03 -11.00 3.00
CA ARG A 62 -3.84 -9.93 3.60
C ARG A 62 -3.45 -9.72 5.05
N TYR A 63 -3.11 -8.49 5.41
CA TYR A 63 -2.76 -8.08 6.76
C TYR A 63 -3.83 -8.49 7.78
N GLU A 64 -5.10 -8.30 7.44
CA GLU A 64 -6.24 -8.56 8.31
C GLU A 64 -6.33 -10.04 8.75
N ASP A 65 -5.87 -10.96 7.91
CA ASP A 65 -5.88 -12.39 8.22
C ASP A 65 -4.87 -12.75 9.33
N PHE A 66 -3.85 -11.91 9.57
CA PHE A 66 -2.81 -12.15 10.59
C PHE A 66 -3.10 -11.50 11.94
N VAL A 67 -3.96 -10.48 11.97
CA VAL A 67 -4.25 -9.71 13.19
C VAL A 67 -5.62 -9.99 13.77
N ALA A 68 -6.36 -10.93 13.19
CA ALA A 68 -7.67 -11.35 13.65
C ALA A 68 -7.65 -12.33 14.85
N ASP A 69 -6.45 -12.75 15.30
CA ASP A 69 -6.23 -13.66 16.43
C ASP A 69 -6.18 -12.94 17.80
#